data_AF-S3NN58-F1
#
_entry.id   AF-S3NN58-F1
#
_cell.length_a   1.000
_cell.length_b   1.000
_cell.length_c   1.000
_cell.angle_alpha   90.00
_cell.angle_beta   90.00
_cell.angle_gamma   90.00
#
_symmetry.space_group_name_H-M   'P 1'
#
loop_
_entity.id
_entity.type
_entity.pdbx_description
1 polymer ?
#
loop_
_entity_poly.entity_id
_entity_poly.type
_entity_poly.pdbx_seq_one_letter_code
_entity_poly.pdbx_strand_id
1 'polypeptide(L)'
;MDKKYLNLEVSGSKIRIDEIEFDKNNLYDYIFPFNFFIDLVNGIVDGDETNKSMCLINFNNLIKLINVIQFYEMDFNGLSEKFLHIFNSIFPYIKKNYEGELGVDMFLKNLCDILNKEVSDIYSNHLTGEFILKLSLYNGVNEIQEKNNSLRLGSELDSVKRKYNQALIDLKKYENSLKNKTSVELYSEIGNYFKKLENKYRRSFLIFLFLTLILTVGYNPLVGVWDNFLSLFCSLSININTTCMVLNDQPLYPFNGNTLKYIIFKIAILLVGVTLATYFLRLTSFYQLRQEQSKQTKLELEAFPDFVSGMSKSVANNIREELALKYFGKDVDKTQLDKSGNLLQEQLLAGIELIKVNTELMKLKNTSNEANKAEENNHI
;
A
#
# COMPACT_ATOMS: atom_id res chain seq x y z
N MET A 1 67.05 -0.39 31.22
CA MET A 1 65.78 -1.06 30.83
C MET A 1 66.07 -1.81 29.55
N ASP A 2 65.99 -3.14 29.59
CA ASP A 2 66.10 -3.95 28.37
C ASP A 2 65.02 -3.51 27.40
N LYS A 3 65.43 -3.00 26.23
CA LYS A 3 64.51 -2.65 25.15
C LYS A 3 63.89 -3.95 24.64
N LYS A 4 62.71 -4.33 25.15
CA LYS A 4 61.88 -5.33 24.49
C LYS A 4 61.48 -4.76 23.13
N TYR A 5 61.87 -5.43 22.06
CA TYR A 5 61.50 -5.06 20.70
C TYR A 5 60.02 -5.37 20.50
N LEU A 6 59.27 -4.40 19.97
CA LEU A 6 57.90 -4.60 19.52
C LEU A 6 57.94 -5.49 18.26
N ASN A 7 57.38 -6.69 18.30
CA ASN A 7 57.34 -7.62 17.17
C ASN A 7 55.93 -7.81 16.63
N LEU A 8 55.76 -7.64 15.31
CA LEU A 8 54.54 -7.96 14.57
C LEU A 8 54.76 -9.24 13.77
N GLU A 9 54.03 -10.30 14.11
CA GLU A 9 54.01 -11.56 13.37
C GLU A 9 52.64 -11.76 12.74
N VAL A 10 52.61 -12.12 11.46
CA VAL A 10 51.37 -12.47 10.75
C VAL A 10 51.47 -13.93 10.32
N SER A 11 50.65 -14.81 10.90
CA SER A 11 50.65 -16.24 10.63
C SER A 11 49.23 -16.76 10.37
N GLY A 12 48.96 -17.14 9.12
CA GLY A 12 47.63 -17.61 8.72
C GLY A 12 46.56 -16.53 8.91
N SER A 13 45.54 -16.81 9.73
CA SER A 13 44.49 -15.85 10.13
C SER A 13 44.85 -15.02 11.36
N LYS A 14 46.00 -15.26 12.00
CA LYS A 14 46.35 -14.63 13.28
C LYS A 14 47.41 -13.55 13.09
N ILE A 15 47.23 -12.44 13.79
CA ILE A 15 48.20 -11.37 13.92
C ILE A 15 48.63 -11.34 15.38
N ARG A 16 49.93 -11.25 15.63
CA ARG A 16 50.51 -11.13 16.95
C ARG A 16 51.33 -9.85 17.05
N ILE A 17 51.02 -9.01 18.03
CA ILE A 17 51.82 -7.85 18.45
C ILE A 17 52.31 -8.15 19.86
N ASP A 18 53.58 -8.55 20.00
CA ASP A 18 54.15 -9.07 21.25
C ASP A 18 53.32 -10.21 21.88
N GLU A 19 52.68 -9.96 23.03
CA GLU A 19 51.84 -10.95 23.73
C GLU A 19 50.37 -10.92 23.30
N ILE A 20 50.00 -9.99 22.41
CA ILE A 20 48.63 -9.75 21.96
C ILE A 20 48.40 -10.52 20.65
N GLU A 21 47.45 -11.44 20.64
CA GLU A 21 47.10 -12.24 19.46
C GLU A 21 45.63 -12.00 19.08
N PHE A 22 45.37 -11.79 17.79
CA PHE A 22 44.03 -11.44 17.30
C PHE A 22 43.79 -11.94 15.87
N ASP A 23 42.52 -12.21 15.50
CA ASP A 23 42.14 -12.76 14.20
C ASP A 23 41.97 -11.65 13.16
N LYS A 24 42.75 -11.71 12.08
CA LYS A 24 42.71 -10.74 10.97
C LYS A 24 41.39 -10.76 10.20
N ASN A 25 40.63 -11.84 10.29
CA ASN A 25 39.34 -11.97 9.62
C ASN A 25 38.20 -11.45 10.49
N ASN A 26 38.45 -11.20 11.78
CA ASN A 26 37.47 -10.65 12.69
C ASN A 26 37.68 -9.14 12.84
N LEU A 27 36.73 -8.33 12.35
CA LEU A 27 36.87 -6.88 12.40
C LEU A 27 36.95 -6.34 13.85
N TYR A 28 36.33 -7.03 14.80
CA TYR A 28 36.25 -6.60 16.20
C TYR A 28 37.58 -6.74 16.93
N ASP A 29 38.39 -7.69 16.50
CA ASP A 29 39.70 -8.00 17.04
C ASP A 29 40.70 -6.85 16.81
N TYR A 30 40.40 -5.93 15.88
CA TYR A 30 41.19 -4.73 15.62
C TYR A 30 40.96 -3.58 16.63
N ILE A 31 39.90 -3.60 17.45
CA ILE A 31 39.66 -2.56 18.46
C ILE A 31 40.82 -2.48 19.45
N PHE A 32 41.25 -3.65 19.94
CA PHE A 32 42.28 -3.73 20.97
C PHE A 32 43.64 -3.20 20.49
N PRO A 33 44.15 -3.59 19.30
CA PRO A 33 45.36 -3.00 18.72
C PRO A 33 45.27 -1.48 18.48
N PHE A 34 44.12 -0.94 18.08
CA PHE A 34 43.97 0.51 17.95
C PHE A 34 43.99 1.24 19.30
N ASN A 35 43.39 0.66 20.34
CA ASN A 35 43.50 1.21 21.71
C ASN A 35 44.96 1.22 22.19
N PHE A 36 45.72 0.15 21.92
CA PHE A 36 47.14 0.12 22.23
C PHE A 36 47.91 1.28 21.57
N PHE A 37 47.61 1.60 20.31
CA PHE A 37 48.23 2.75 19.65
C PHE A 37 47.78 4.11 20.19
N ILE A 38 46.52 4.24 20.62
CA ILE A 38 46.04 5.44 21.31
C ILE A 38 46.84 5.66 22.59
N ASP A 39 47.01 4.61 23.40
CA ASP A 39 47.76 4.68 24.65
C ASP A 39 49.23 5.01 24.40
N LEU A 40 49.83 4.43 23.36
CA LEU A 40 51.19 4.75 22.91
C LEU A 40 51.34 6.24 22.56
N VAL A 41 50.43 6.78 21.74
CA VAL A 41 50.47 8.19 21.33
C VAL A 41 50.21 9.11 22.52
N ASN A 42 49.30 8.75 23.43
CA ASN A 42 49.03 9.51 24.65
C ASN A 42 50.26 9.58 25.58
N GLY A 43 51.02 8.49 25.67
CA GLY A 43 52.23 8.39 26.49
C GLY A 43 53.42 9.25 26.02
N ILE A 44 53.35 9.82 24.82
CA ILE A 44 54.37 10.73 24.30
C ILE A 44 54.26 12.09 25.00
N VAL A 45 55.26 12.42 25.83
CA VAL A 45 55.30 13.66 26.62
C VAL A 45 55.84 14.84 25.80
N ASP A 46 56.81 14.60 24.94
CA ASP A 46 57.46 15.62 24.12
C ASP A 46 57.08 15.44 22.64
N GLY A 47 56.55 16.48 22.01
CA GLY A 47 56.29 16.48 20.57
C GLY A 47 55.25 17.51 20.13
N ASP A 48 55.06 17.64 18.82
CA ASP A 48 54.02 18.49 18.24
C ASP A 48 52.61 18.02 18.64
N GLU A 49 52.00 18.76 19.57
CA GLU A 49 50.63 18.57 20.07
C GLU A 49 49.59 18.54 18.94
N THR A 50 49.83 19.26 17.85
CA THR A 50 48.93 19.27 16.69
C THR A 50 48.88 17.91 16.02
N ASN A 51 50.06 17.33 15.75
CA ASN A 51 50.16 15.99 15.16
C ASN A 51 49.63 14.96 16.14
N LYS A 52 50.01 15.04 17.42
CA LYS A 52 49.50 14.14 18.47
C LYS A 52 47.97 14.11 18.49
N SER A 53 47.31 15.28 18.54
CA SER A 53 45.85 15.38 18.50
C SER A 53 45.26 14.79 17.22
N MET A 54 45.89 15.04 16.07
CA MET A 54 45.39 14.54 14.77
C MET A 54 45.45 13.01 14.67
N CYS A 55 46.56 12.41 15.12
CA CYS A 55 46.71 10.96 15.18
C CYS A 55 45.67 10.32 16.11
N LEU A 56 45.44 10.91 17.30
CA LEU A 56 44.43 10.44 18.24
C LEU A 56 43.01 10.51 17.65
N ILE A 57 42.67 11.59 16.94
CA ILE A 57 41.38 11.72 16.25
C ILE A 57 41.20 10.60 15.23
N ASN A 58 42.22 10.30 14.43
CA ASN A 58 42.13 9.25 13.41
C ASN A 58 41.99 7.86 13.98
N PHE A 59 42.74 7.50 15.03
CA PHE A 59 42.55 6.23 15.70
C PHE A 59 41.15 6.09 16.31
N ASN A 60 40.66 7.16 16.96
CA ASN A 60 39.30 7.17 17.48
C ASN A 60 38.25 7.02 16.37
N ASN A 61 38.47 7.61 15.21
CA ASN A 61 37.58 7.45 14.06
C ASN A 61 37.56 6.01 13.53
N LEU A 62 38.71 5.31 13.51
CA LEU A 62 38.79 3.89 13.13
C LEU A 62 38.02 3.01 14.13
N ILE A 63 38.18 3.24 15.44
CA ILE A 63 37.44 2.51 16.48
C ILE A 63 35.94 2.78 16.37
N LYS A 64 35.53 4.04 16.18
CA LYS A 64 34.11 4.40 15.97
C LYS A 64 33.53 3.66 14.76
N LEU A 65 34.29 3.57 13.68
CA LEU A 65 33.87 2.88 12.46
C LEU A 65 33.68 1.37 12.70
N ILE A 66 34.57 0.71 13.46
CA ILE A 66 34.39 -0.69 13.88
C ILE A 66 33.13 -0.87 14.72
N ASN A 67 32.91 0.01 15.70
CA ASN A 67 31.74 -0.06 16.59
C ASN A 67 30.42 0.13 15.82
N VAL A 68 30.39 0.99 14.79
CA VAL A 68 29.21 1.16 13.93
C VAL A 68 28.94 -0.09 13.11
N ILE A 69 29.98 -0.68 12.53
CA ILE A 69 29.86 -1.93 11.77
C ILE A 69 29.29 -3.03 12.67
N GLN A 70 29.79 -3.13 13.90
CA GLN A 70 29.28 -4.07 14.91
C GLN A 70 27.81 -3.83 15.22
N PHE A 71 27.46 -2.60 15.56
CA PHE A 71 26.12 -2.24 16.03
C PHE A 71 25.04 -2.53 14.97
N TYR A 72 25.38 -2.39 13.69
CA TYR A 72 24.47 -2.61 12.58
C TYR A 72 24.66 -3.96 11.87
N GLU A 73 25.51 -4.85 12.40
CA GLU A 73 25.83 -6.17 11.82
C GLU A 73 26.16 -6.10 10.31
N MET A 74 26.92 -5.09 9.90
CA MET A 74 27.18 -4.84 8.48
C MET A 74 28.33 -5.71 7.97
N ASP A 75 28.10 -6.44 6.88
CA ASP A 75 29.15 -7.19 6.19
C ASP A 75 29.94 -6.26 5.27
N PHE A 76 31.20 -5.99 5.62
CA PHE A 76 32.11 -5.15 4.84
C PHE A 76 33.29 -5.95 4.34
N ASN A 77 33.07 -6.60 3.19
CA ASN A 77 34.14 -7.26 2.43
C ASN A 77 35.23 -6.24 2.06
N GLY A 78 36.46 -6.50 2.50
CA GLY A 78 37.66 -5.71 2.20
C GLY A 78 38.11 -4.72 3.27
N LEU A 79 37.31 -4.44 4.31
CA LEU A 79 37.71 -3.48 5.35
C LEU A 79 38.74 -4.06 6.34
N SER A 80 38.67 -5.37 6.61
CA SER A 80 39.70 -6.09 7.38
C SER A 80 41.06 -6.02 6.71
N GLU A 81 41.12 -6.20 5.38
CA GLU A 81 42.33 -6.05 4.59
C GLU A 81 42.89 -4.63 4.68
N LYS A 82 41.99 -3.62 4.67
CA LYS A 82 42.38 -2.22 4.81
C LYS A 82 42.93 -1.89 6.19
N PHE A 83 42.31 -2.40 7.26
CA PHE A 83 42.87 -2.26 8.60
C PHE A 83 44.22 -2.93 8.72
N LEU A 84 44.37 -4.16 8.20
CA LEU A 84 45.66 -4.84 8.15
C LEU A 84 46.72 -4.01 7.40
N HIS A 85 46.35 -3.38 6.29
CA HIS A 85 47.24 -2.46 5.56
C HIS A 85 47.67 -1.27 6.42
N ILE A 86 46.76 -0.66 7.18
CA ILE A 86 47.08 0.42 8.14
C ILE A 86 48.09 -0.07 9.17
N PHE A 87 47.89 -1.25 9.79
CA PHE A 87 48.84 -1.82 10.75
C PHE A 87 50.22 -2.01 10.13
N ASN A 88 50.28 -2.65 8.96
CA ASN A 88 51.54 -2.90 8.26
C ASN A 88 52.26 -1.60 7.86
N SER A 89 51.51 -0.53 7.58
CA SER A 89 52.06 0.77 7.21
C SER A 89 52.61 1.53 8.41
N ILE A 90 51.96 1.42 9.58
CA ILE A 90 52.31 2.15 10.79
C ILE A 90 53.45 1.46 11.56
N PHE A 91 53.44 0.14 11.61
CA PHE A 91 54.33 -0.66 12.45
C PHE A 91 55.84 -0.36 12.25
N PRO A 92 56.35 -0.18 11.02
CA PRO A 92 57.76 0.15 10.81
C PRO A 92 58.19 1.46 11.49
N TYR A 93 57.30 2.46 11.56
CA TYR A 93 57.59 3.74 12.19
C TYR A 93 57.61 3.65 13.71
N ILE A 94 56.70 2.85 14.28
CA ILE A 94 56.68 2.56 15.71
C ILE A 94 58.00 1.88 16.10
N LYS A 95 58.39 0.83 15.36
CA LYS A 95 59.63 0.11 15.61
C LYS A 95 60.86 1.05 15.60
N LYS A 96 60.98 1.88 14.56
CA LYS A 96 62.08 2.87 14.45
C LYS A 96 62.10 3.88 15.59
N ASN A 97 60.94 4.32 16.08
CA ASN A 97 60.86 5.22 17.23
C ASN A 97 61.32 4.53 18.53
N TYR A 98 60.88 3.30 18.78
CA TYR A 98 61.33 2.49 19.93
C TYR A 98 62.84 2.20 19.91
N GLU A 99 63.40 1.95 18.73
CA GLU A 99 64.84 1.74 18.55
C GLU A 99 65.64 3.03 18.77
N GLY A 100 65.00 4.20 18.69
CA GLY A 100 65.61 5.52 18.83
C GLY A 100 66.14 6.08 17.52
N GLU A 101 65.79 5.47 16.38
CA GLU A 101 66.21 5.88 15.05
C GLU A 101 65.38 7.04 14.49
N LEU A 102 64.19 7.28 15.07
CA LEU A 102 63.24 8.29 14.62
C LEU A 102 62.87 9.25 15.75
N GLY A 103 63.18 10.53 15.57
CA GLY A 103 62.75 11.59 16.48
C GLY A 103 61.24 11.66 16.61
N VAL A 104 60.75 12.05 17.80
CA VAL A 104 59.32 11.96 18.15
C VAL A 104 58.42 12.78 17.22
N ASP A 105 58.83 13.99 16.85
CA ASP A 105 58.05 14.82 15.91
C ASP A 105 57.92 14.19 14.53
N MET A 106 59.01 13.56 14.05
CA MET A 106 59.03 12.89 12.76
C MET A 106 58.21 11.60 12.78
N PHE A 107 58.22 10.90 13.92
CA PHE A 107 57.34 9.76 14.17
C PHE A 107 55.87 10.17 14.12
N LEU A 108 55.47 11.18 14.91
CA LEU A 108 54.08 11.66 14.95
C LEU A 108 53.62 12.13 13.57
N LYS A 109 54.44 12.92 12.86
CA LYS A 109 54.11 13.39 11.52
C LYS A 109 53.86 12.24 10.54
N ASN A 110 54.80 11.31 10.43
CA ASN A 110 54.66 10.17 9.51
C ASN A 110 53.46 9.29 9.87
N LEU A 111 53.22 9.07 11.17
CA LEU A 111 52.08 8.33 11.67
C LEU A 111 50.76 8.99 11.24
N CYS A 112 50.65 10.30 11.43
CA CYS A 112 49.44 11.04 11.12
C CYS A 112 49.20 11.15 9.61
N ASP A 113 50.25 11.33 8.81
CA ASP A 113 50.14 11.37 7.35
C ASP A 113 49.59 10.04 6.79
N ILE A 114 50.05 8.91 7.33
CA ILE A 114 49.53 7.59 6.96
C ILE A 114 48.07 7.45 7.40
N LEU A 115 47.77 7.76 8.66
CA LEU A 115 46.41 7.65 9.18
C LEU A 115 45.42 8.53 8.41
N ASN A 116 45.77 9.79 8.13
CA ASN A 116 44.94 10.72 7.38
C ASN A 116 44.62 10.17 6.00
N LYS A 117 45.64 9.68 5.29
CA LYS A 117 45.49 9.13 3.95
C LYS A 117 44.58 7.91 3.97
N GLU A 118 44.83 6.96 4.86
CA GLU A 118 44.10 5.69 4.89
C GLU A 118 42.68 5.84 5.42
N VAL A 119 42.46 6.69 6.44
CA VAL A 119 41.11 7.05 6.91
C VAL A 119 40.33 7.75 5.80
N SER A 120 40.93 8.75 5.13
CA SER A 120 40.25 9.43 4.02
C SER A 120 39.86 8.46 2.92
N ASP A 121 40.73 7.51 2.56
CA ASP A 121 40.46 6.49 1.55
C ASP A 121 39.30 5.56 1.94
N ILE A 122 39.24 5.16 3.22
CA ILE A 122 38.09 4.39 3.74
C ILE A 122 36.80 5.19 3.54
N TYR A 123 36.76 6.46 3.96
CA TYR A 123 35.56 7.28 3.86
C TYR A 123 35.13 7.56 2.42
N SER A 124 36.06 7.73 1.48
CA SER A 124 35.73 8.04 0.09
C SER A 124 35.37 6.82 -0.74
N ASN A 125 36.06 5.69 -0.52
CA ASN A 125 36.03 4.56 -1.45
C ASN A 125 35.38 3.29 -0.88
N HIS A 126 35.31 3.18 0.45
CA HIS A 126 34.78 1.97 1.11
C HIS A 126 33.45 2.20 1.83
N LEU A 127 33.02 3.44 2.07
CA LEU A 127 31.74 3.71 2.74
C LEU A 127 30.63 4.04 1.74
N THR A 128 29.49 3.37 1.86
CA THR A 128 28.28 3.70 1.09
C THR A 128 27.53 4.89 1.71
N GLY A 129 26.68 5.56 0.92
CA GLY A 129 25.86 6.67 1.43
C GLY A 129 24.94 6.28 2.60
N GLU A 130 24.47 5.03 2.63
CA GLU A 130 23.70 4.48 3.76
C GLU A 130 24.56 4.35 5.02
N PHE A 131 25.82 3.94 4.88
CA PHE A 131 26.75 3.83 6.00
C PHE A 131 27.07 5.20 6.61
N ILE A 132 27.31 6.21 5.79
CA ILE A 132 27.58 7.58 6.25
C ILE A 132 26.40 8.11 7.09
N LEU A 133 25.17 7.78 6.69
CA LEU A 133 23.97 8.14 7.45
C LEU A 133 23.88 7.39 8.78
N LYS A 134 24.21 6.08 8.82
CA LYS A 134 24.27 5.30 10.07
C LYS A 134 25.37 5.77 11.02
N LEU A 135 26.52 6.16 10.47
CA LEU A 135 27.65 6.70 11.22
C LEU A 135 27.30 8.07 11.85
N SER A 136 26.62 8.94 11.11
CA SER A 136 26.18 10.24 11.65
C SER A 136 25.13 10.08 12.75
N LEU A 137 24.21 9.10 12.62
CA LEU A 137 23.27 8.74 13.68
C LEU A 137 23.97 8.20 14.93
N TYR A 138 24.95 7.30 14.77
CA TYR A 138 25.72 6.75 15.88
C TYR A 138 26.50 7.83 16.64
N ASN A 139 27.15 8.74 15.90
CA ASN A 139 27.85 9.87 16.51
C ASN A 139 26.90 10.81 17.24
N GLY A 140 25.73 11.11 16.66
CA GLY A 140 24.70 11.91 17.33
C GLY A 140 24.21 11.28 18.63
N VAL A 141 24.03 9.96 18.67
CA VAL A 141 23.64 9.24 19.90
C VAL A 141 24.73 9.30 20.96
N ASN A 142 25.99 9.09 20.60
CA ASN A 142 27.10 9.12 21.55
C ASN A 142 27.38 10.53 22.09
N GLU A 143 27.30 11.57 21.26
CA GLU A 143 27.40 12.95 21.72
C GLU A 143 26.27 13.30 22.69
N ILE A 144 25.05 12.82 22.43
CA ILE A 144 23.93 12.95 23.38
C ILE A 144 24.22 12.19 24.67
N GLN A 145 24.83 11.01 24.60
CA GLN A 145 25.12 10.17 25.76
C GLN A 145 26.27 10.70 26.63
N GLU A 146 27.33 11.24 26.02
CA GLU A 146 28.42 11.93 26.73
C GLU A 146 27.94 13.24 27.36
N LYS A 147 27.06 13.98 26.66
CA LYS A 147 26.42 15.19 27.20
C LYS A 147 25.40 14.88 28.31
N ASN A 148 24.80 13.70 28.27
CA ASN A 148 23.91 13.17 29.32
C ASN A 148 24.69 12.73 30.57
N ASN A 149 25.91 12.19 30.40
CA ASN A 149 26.76 11.79 31.52
C ASN A 149 27.35 12.98 32.30
N SER A 150 27.57 14.13 31.63
CA SER A 150 28.11 15.35 32.26
C SER A 150 27.04 16.24 32.91
N LEU A 151 25.75 16.07 32.58
CA LEU A 151 24.66 16.87 33.11
C LEU A 151 23.62 15.96 33.80
N ARG A 152 23.63 15.93 35.14
CA ARG A 152 22.62 15.29 36.00
C ARG A 152 21.21 15.86 35.75
N LEU A 153 20.57 15.51 34.65
CA LEU A 153 19.29 16.07 34.20
C LEU A 153 18.28 14.96 33.89
N GLY A 154 17.91 14.20 34.92
CA GLY A 154 16.91 13.13 34.80
C GLY A 154 15.55 13.60 34.29
N SER A 155 15.15 14.85 34.57
CA SER A 155 13.85 15.39 34.16
C SER A 155 13.78 15.78 32.68
N GLU A 156 14.87 16.30 32.10
CA GLU A 156 14.92 16.59 30.67
C GLU A 156 15.15 15.31 29.87
N LEU A 157 15.94 14.37 30.38
CA LEU A 157 16.13 13.04 29.80
C LEU A 157 14.80 12.30 29.65
N ASP A 158 13.91 12.36 30.63
CA ASP A 158 12.58 11.75 30.52
C ASP A 158 11.67 12.44 29.49
N SER A 159 11.86 13.74 29.26
CA SER A 159 11.13 14.48 28.23
C SER A 159 11.66 14.17 26.83
N VAL A 160 12.98 14.05 26.68
CA VAL A 160 13.66 13.75 25.42
C VAL A 160 13.49 12.28 25.06
N LYS A 161 13.54 11.36 26.03
CA LYS A 161 13.26 9.94 25.85
C LYS A 161 11.80 9.70 25.46
N ARG A 162 10.86 10.49 26.01
CA ARG A 162 9.47 10.52 25.53
C ARG A 162 9.38 11.03 24.09
N LYS A 163 10.04 12.14 23.74
CA LYS A 163 10.08 12.67 22.36
C LYS A 163 10.73 11.70 21.37
N TYR A 164 11.81 11.03 21.78
CA TYR A 164 12.52 10.03 20.99
C TYR A 164 11.66 8.79 20.76
N ASN A 165 11.06 8.23 21.83
CA ASN A 165 10.15 7.10 21.69
C ASN A 165 8.94 7.47 20.83
N GLN A 166 8.42 8.69 20.96
CA GLN A 166 7.36 9.22 20.10
C GLN A 166 7.83 9.27 18.63
N ALA A 167 9.01 9.84 18.37
CA ALA A 167 9.57 9.92 17.01
C ALA A 167 9.87 8.54 16.40
N LEU A 168 10.26 7.56 17.21
CA LEU A 168 10.52 6.18 16.78
C LEU A 168 9.21 5.43 16.47
N ILE A 169 8.16 5.70 17.25
CA ILE A 169 6.79 5.26 16.95
C ILE A 169 6.30 5.92 15.64
N ASP A 170 6.51 7.23 15.49
CA ASP A 170 6.12 7.99 14.30
C ASP A 170 6.87 7.52 13.04
N LEU A 171 8.17 7.19 13.16
CA LEU A 171 8.97 6.61 12.08
C LEU A 171 8.50 5.20 11.70
N LYS A 172 8.21 4.34 12.68
CA LYS A 172 7.62 3.01 12.41
C LYS A 172 6.26 3.13 11.74
N LYS A 173 5.46 4.11 12.17
CA LYS A 173 4.18 4.45 11.55
C LYS A 173 4.37 4.92 10.10
N TYR A 174 5.35 5.78 9.84
CA TYR A 174 5.70 6.23 8.49
C TYR A 174 6.23 5.10 7.59
N GLU A 175 7.11 4.24 8.09
CA GLU A 175 7.65 3.08 7.36
C GLU A 175 6.55 2.08 7.01
N ASN A 176 5.66 1.76 7.96
CA ASN A 176 4.51 0.89 7.73
C ASN A 176 3.49 1.55 6.79
N SER A 177 3.30 2.88 6.87
CA SER A 177 2.47 3.62 5.92
C SER A 177 3.04 3.57 4.50
N LEU A 178 4.36 3.70 4.33
CA LEU A 178 5.03 3.57 3.03
C LEU A 178 4.87 2.16 2.44
N LYS A 179 5.02 1.11 3.26
CA LYS A 179 4.79 -0.28 2.82
C LYS A 179 3.34 -0.54 2.40
N ASN A 180 2.39 0.14 3.03
CA ASN A 180 0.96 0.02 2.71
C ASN A 180 0.48 1.00 1.62
N LYS A 181 1.28 2.00 1.27
CA LYS A 181 0.89 3.08 0.34
C LYS A 181 0.47 2.53 -1.03
N THR A 182 1.20 1.54 -1.55
CA THR A 182 0.89 0.87 -2.82
C THR A 182 -0.47 0.17 -2.77
N SER A 183 -0.80 -0.48 -1.65
CA SER A 183 -2.11 -1.14 -1.48
C SER A 183 -3.24 -0.13 -1.29
N VAL A 184 -3.01 0.94 -0.53
CA VAL A 184 -3.99 2.01 -0.30
C VAL A 184 -4.31 2.75 -1.61
N GLU A 185 -3.30 3.02 -2.43
CA GLU A 185 -3.47 3.62 -3.76
C GLU A 185 -4.29 2.71 -4.68
N LEU A 186 -3.99 1.41 -4.71
CA LEU A 186 -4.74 0.41 -5.48
C LEU A 186 -6.23 0.39 -5.10
N TYR A 187 -6.56 0.32 -3.80
CA TYR A 187 -7.95 0.33 -3.35
C TYR A 187 -8.66 1.67 -3.59
N SER A 188 -7.91 2.78 -3.58
CA SER A 188 -8.43 4.11 -3.94
C SER A 188 -8.78 4.19 -5.43
N GLU A 189 -7.94 3.63 -6.30
CA GLU A 189 -8.20 3.55 -7.74
C GLU A 189 -9.42 2.66 -8.05
N ILE A 190 -9.47 1.47 -7.45
CA ILE A 190 -10.60 0.54 -7.57
C ILE A 190 -11.91 1.18 -7.06
N GLY A 191 -11.88 1.85 -5.92
CA GLY A 191 -13.04 2.58 -5.40
C GLY A 191 -13.54 3.68 -6.35
N ASN A 192 -12.61 4.42 -6.97
CA ASN A 192 -12.95 5.42 -7.98
C ASN A 192 -13.51 4.80 -9.27
N TYR A 193 -12.99 3.64 -9.68
CA TYR A 193 -13.51 2.88 -10.81
C TYR A 193 -14.96 2.43 -10.57
N PHE A 194 -15.26 1.85 -9.40
CA PHE A 194 -16.63 1.47 -9.04
C PHE A 194 -17.58 2.67 -8.93
N LYS A 195 -17.11 3.83 -8.44
CA LYS A 195 -17.88 5.09 -8.45
C LYS A 195 -18.30 5.51 -9.86
N LYS A 196 -17.38 5.39 -10.83
CA LYS A 196 -17.68 5.73 -12.23
C LYS A 196 -18.72 4.78 -12.82
N LEU A 197 -18.63 3.49 -12.51
CA LEU A 197 -19.61 2.49 -12.96
C LEU A 197 -20.99 2.72 -12.32
N GLU A 198 -21.06 2.91 -11.00
CA GLU A 198 -22.29 3.26 -10.27
C GLU A 198 -23.00 4.45 -10.93
N ASN A 199 -22.28 5.55 -11.16
CA ASN A 199 -22.84 6.73 -11.82
C ASN A 199 -23.31 6.47 -13.25
N LYS A 200 -22.61 5.62 -14.00
CA LYS A 200 -23.01 5.23 -15.36
C LYS A 200 -24.33 4.47 -15.34
N TYR A 201 -24.45 3.46 -14.46
CA TYR A 201 -25.67 2.65 -14.38
C TYR A 201 -26.85 3.41 -13.78
N ARG A 202 -26.60 4.33 -12.84
CA ARG A 202 -27.64 5.24 -12.31
C ARG A 202 -28.19 6.17 -13.40
N ARG A 203 -27.33 6.69 -14.28
CA ARG A 203 -27.76 7.45 -15.45
C ARG A 203 -28.55 6.59 -16.43
N SER A 204 -28.08 5.37 -16.73
CA SER A 204 -28.83 4.43 -17.58
C SER A 204 -30.20 4.11 -17.01
N PHE A 205 -30.31 3.87 -15.70
CA PHE A 205 -31.60 3.65 -15.02
C PHE A 205 -32.57 4.81 -15.24
N LEU A 206 -32.14 6.05 -15.02
CA LEU A 206 -32.99 7.23 -15.20
C LEU A 206 -33.40 7.43 -16.66
N ILE A 207 -32.48 7.21 -17.61
CA ILE A 207 -32.76 7.28 -19.05
C ILE A 207 -33.81 6.24 -19.43
N PHE A 208 -33.66 4.99 -18.97
CA PHE A 208 -34.62 3.93 -19.27
C PHE A 208 -35.98 4.17 -18.61
N LEU A 209 -36.01 4.63 -17.36
CA LEU A 209 -37.25 4.98 -16.67
C LEU A 209 -38.02 6.05 -17.43
N PHE A 210 -37.33 7.10 -17.87
CA PHE A 210 -37.90 8.19 -18.65
C PHE A 210 -38.35 7.72 -20.04
N LEU A 211 -37.54 6.90 -20.72
CA LEU A 211 -37.87 6.32 -22.02
C LEU A 211 -39.12 5.43 -21.93
N THR A 212 -39.21 4.57 -20.91
CA THR A 212 -40.40 3.74 -20.65
C THR A 212 -41.62 4.62 -20.42
N LEU A 213 -41.52 5.68 -19.61
CA LEU A 213 -42.64 6.58 -19.35
C LEU A 213 -43.10 7.30 -20.63
N ILE A 214 -42.17 7.79 -21.46
CA ILE A 214 -42.47 8.38 -22.77
C ILE A 214 -43.16 7.37 -23.68
N LEU A 215 -42.63 6.15 -23.79
CA LEU A 215 -43.21 5.13 -24.66
C LEU A 215 -44.57 4.65 -24.15
N THR A 216 -44.77 4.53 -22.84
CA THR A 216 -46.05 4.13 -22.27
C THR A 216 -47.11 5.21 -22.41
N VAL A 217 -46.77 6.49 -22.21
CA VAL A 217 -47.76 7.59 -22.29
C VAL A 217 -47.95 8.05 -23.73
N GLY A 218 -46.86 8.36 -24.42
CA GLY A 218 -46.84 9.07 -25.69
C GLY A 218 -46.86 8.22 -26.96
N TYR A 219 -46.48 6.94 -26.89
CA TYR A 219 -46.48 6.10 -28.08
C TYR A 219 -47.86 5.49 -28.34
N ASN A 220 -48.41 5.77 -29.51
CA ASN A 220 -49.60 5.13 -30.06
C ASN A 220 -49.20 4.07 -31.11
N PRO A 221 -49.23 2.76 -30.79
CA PRO A 221 -48.82 1.69 -31.70
C PRO A 221 -49.63 1.56 -32.99
N LEU A 222 -50.79 2.24 -33.10
CA LEU A 222 -51.62 2.25 -34.31
C LEU A 222 -51.14 3.28 -35.34
N VAL A 223 -50.18 4.12 -34.95
CA VAL A 223 -49.62 5.21 -35.73
C VAL A 223 -48.11 4.93 -35.87
N GLY A 224 -47.51 5.30 -37.00
CA GLY A 224 -46.10 5.02 -37.27
C GLY A 224 -45.17 5.60 -36.18
N VAL A 225 -43.98 5.03 -36.03
CA VAL A 225 -42.98 5.49 -35.03
C VAL A 225 -42.66 6.98 -35.20
N TRP A 226 -42.67 7.47 -36.44
CA TRP A 226 -42.32 8.85 -36.80
C TRP A 226 -43.42 9.86 -36.42
N ASP A 227 -44.67 9.50 -36.65
CA ASP A 227 -45.83 10.34 -36.35
C ASP A 227 -46.05 10.50 -34.83
N ASN A 228 -45.73 9.45 -34.04
CA ASN A 228 -45.72 9.53 -32.58
C ASN A 228 -44.64 10.47 -32.03
N PHE A 229 -43.46 10.46 -32.64
CA PHE A 229 -42.36 11.34 -32.24
C PHE A 229 -42.69 12.81 -32.51
N LEU A 230 -43.23 13.13 -33.69
CA LEU A 230 -43.70 14.48 -34.01
C LEU A 230 -44.82 14.95 -33.08
N SER A 231 -45.80 14.09 -32.77
CA SER A 231 -46.91 14.40 -31.86
C SER A 231 -46.43 14.74 -30.44
N LEU A 232 -45.45 14.01 -29.92
CA LEU A 232 -44.89 14.25 -28.58
C LEU A 232 -44.14 15.60 -28.51
N PHE A 233 -43.35 15.92 -29.54
CA PHE A 233 -42.65 17.20 -29.66
C PHE A 233 -43.62 18.38 -29.80
N CYS A 234 -44.70 18.20 -30.56
CA CYS A 234 -45.82 19.15 -30.65
C CYS A 234 -46.43 19.43 -29.27
N SER A 235 -46.63 18.41 -28.43
CA SER A 235 -47.28 18.55 -27.10
C SER A 235 -46.41 19.23 -26.03
N LEU A 236 -45.08 19.13 -26.15
CA LEU A 236 -44.12 19.75 -25.23
C LEU A 236 -43.70 21.17 -25.66
N SER A 237 -43.92 21.55 -26.93
CA SER A 237 -43.69 22.91 -27.41
C SER A 237 -44.87 23.81 -27.06
N ILE A 238 -44.68 24.77 -26.15
CA ILE A 238 -45.74 25.68 -25.65
C ILE A 238 -46.22 26.69 -26.71
N ASN A 239 -45.71 26.69 -27.96
CA ASN A 239 -46.10 27.74 -28.92
C ASN A 239 -45.93 27.38 -30.41
N ILE A 240 -46.74 26.46 -30.95
CA ILE A 240 -46.94 26.38 -32.41
C ILE A 240 -48.40 26.05 -32.71
N ASN A 241 -49.20 27.10 -32.85
CA ASN A 241 -50.66 27.04 -32.76
C ASN A 241 -51.40 26.65 -34.05
N THR A 242 -50.75 26.06 -35.06
CA THR A 242 -51.44 25.81 -36.36
C THR A 242 -51.11 24.51 -37.09
N THR A 243 -50.17 23.67 -36.64
CA THR A 243 -49.84 22.41 -37.35
C THR A 243 -50.15 21.13 -36.60
N CYS A 244 -50.49 21.17 -35.30
CA CYS A 244 -50.74 19.97 -34.50
C CYS A 244 -52.23 19.61 -34.32
N MET A 245 -53.17 20.34 -34.96
CA MET A 245 -54.61 20.19 -34.76
C MET A 245 -55.28 19.11 -35.63
N VAL A 246 -54.54 18.41 -36.50
CA VAL A 246 -55.11 17.36 -37.40
C VAL A 246 -55.05 15.95 -36.79
N LEU A 247 -54.42 15.77 -35.62
CA LEU A 247 -54.26 14.45 -34.99
C LEU A 247 -55.23 14.18 -33.82
N ASN A 248 -56.07 15.15 -33.44
CA ASN A 248 -56.86 15.08 -32.21
C ASN A 248 -58.31 14.56 -32.39
N ASP A 249 -58.77 14.35 -33.62
CA ASP A 249 -60.01 13.60 -33.87
C ASP A 249 -59.71 12.10 -33.94
N GLN A 250 -59.26 11.51 -32.84
CA GLN A 250 -59.31 10.06 -32.67
C GLN A 250 -60.58 9.73 -31.89
N PRO A 251 -61.60 9.12 -32.52
CA PRO A 251 -62.78 8.67 -31.79
C PRO A 251 -62.32 7.68 -30.72
N LEU A 252 -62.86 7.82 -29.52
CA LEU A 252 -62.74 6.84 -28.44
C LEU A 252 -63.06 5.47 -29.04
N TYR A 253 -62.03 4.64 -29.28
CA TYR A 253 -62.22 3.39 -30.00
C TYR A 253 -63.19 2.50 -29.20
N PRO A 254 -64.36 2.11 -29.75
CA PRO A 254 -65.15 1.06 -29.14
C PRO A 254 -64.25 -0.18 -29.01
N PHE A 255 -64.44 -1.00 -27.97
CA PHE A 255 -63.66 -2.22 -27.73
C PHE A 255 -63.64 -3.11 -28.99
N ASN A 256 -62.62 -2.93 -29.82
CA ASN A 256 -62.39 -3.65 -31.07
C ASN A 256 -61.01 -4.31 -30.99
N GLY A 257 -60.69 -5.24 -31.90
CA GLY A 257 -59.41 -5.95 -31.91
C GLY A 257 -58.18 -5.04 -31.93
N ASN A 258 -58.30 -3.81 -32.44
CA ASN A 258 -57.24 -2.79 -32.44
C ASN A 258 -57.00 -2.15 -31.06
N THR A 259 -58.05 -1.93 -30.27
CA THR A 259 -57.96 -1.44 -28.89
C THR A 259 -57.25 -2.47 -28.00
N LEU A 260 -57.55 -3.75 -28.21
CA LEU A 260 -56.93 -4.84 -27.46
C LEU A 260 -55.43 -4.99 -27.80
N LYS A 261 -55.06 -4.88 -29.09
CA LYS A 261 -53.65 -4.83 -29.51
C LYS A 261 -52.90 -3.64 -28.91
N TYR A 262 -53.53 -2.46 -28.86
CA TYR A 262 -52.98 -1.25 -28.23
C TYR A 262 -52.68 -1.46 -26.74
N ILE A 263 -53.63 -2.01 -25.98
CA ILE A 263 -53.48 -2.26 -24.54
C ILE A 263 -52.37 -3.30 -24.29
N ILE A 264 -52.37 -4.43 -25.02
CA ILE A 264 -51.35 -5.47 -24.87
C ILE A 264 -49.94 -4.91 -25.14
N PHE A 265 -49.79 -4.10 -26.18
CA PHE A 265 -48.50 -3.51 -26.53
C PHE A 265 -47.99 -2.55 -25.43
N LYS A 266 -48.87 -1.74 -24.83
CA LYS A 266 -48.48 -0.86 -23.72
C LYS A 266 -48.11 -1.63 -22.46
N ILE A 267 -48.84 -2.70 -22.15
CA ILE A 267 -48.49 -3.60 -21.03
C ILE A 267 -47.12 -4.26 -21.29
N ALA A 268 -46.84 -4.70 -22.52
CA ALA A 268 -45.56 -5.30 -22.88
C ALA A 268 -44.39 -4.31 -22.72
N ILE A 269 -44.52 -3.07 -23.20
CA ILE A 269 -43.52 -2.01 -23.00
C ILE A 269 -43.29 -1.75 -21.51
N LEU A 270 -44.37 -1.67 -20.73
CA LEU A 270 -44.28 -1.41 -19.29
C LEU A 270 -43.55 -2.56 -18.58
N LEU A 271 -43.87 -3.82 -18.91
CA LEU A 271 -43.17 -4.99 -18.36
C LEU A 271 -41.68 -4.99 -18.69
N VAL A 272 -41.32 -4.76 -19.96
CA VAL A 272 -39.92 -4.72 -20.39
C VAL A 272 -39.20 -3.56 -19.70
N GLY A 273 -39.81 -2.39 -19.66
CA GLY A 273 -39.27 -1.19 -19.03
C GLY A 273 -39.01 -1.36 -17.54
N VAL A 274 -39.99 -1.89 -16.79
CA VAL A 274 -39.86 -2.20 -15.36
C VAL A 274 -38.76 -3.25 -15.12
N THR A 275 -38.69 -4.29 -15.93
CA THR A 275 -37.65 -5.34 -15.81
C THR A 275 -36.26 -4.75 -16.01
N LEU A 276 -36.06 -3.94 -17.05
CA LEU A 276 -34.76 -3.31 -17.34
C LEU A 276 -34.40 -2.25 -16.29
N ALA A 277 -35.37 -1.46 -15.84
CA ALA A 277 -35.17 -0.49 -14.77
C ALA A 277 -34.75 -1.18 -13.47
N THR A 278 -35.41 -2.28 -13.11
CA THR A 278 -35.05 -3.10 -11.94
C THR A 278 -33.64 -3.67 -12.06
N TYR A 279 -33.25 -4.14 -13.25
CA TYR A 279 -31.90 -4.62 -13.52
C TYR A 279 -30.83 -3.53 -13.28
N PHE A 280 -31.01 -2.34 -13.86
CA PHE A 280 -30.06 -1.23 -13.67
C PHE A 280 -30.01 -0.70 -12.24
N LEU A 281 -31.15 -0.67 -11.53
CA LEU A 281 -31.20 -0.32 -10.12
C LEU A 281 -30.33 -1.26 -9.29
N ARG A 282 -30.47 -2.58 -9.49
CA ARG A 282 -29.68 -3.59 -8.78
C ARG A 282 -28.20 -3.52 -9.13
N LEU A 283 -27.88 -3.31 -10.41
CA LEU A 283 -26.50 -3.17 -10.85
C LEU A 283 -25.83 -1.94 -10.22
N THR A 284 -26.58 -0.85 -10.05
CA THR A 284 -26.13 0.35 -9.32
C THR A 284 -25.86 0.02 -7.84
N SER A 285 -26.80 -0.65 -7.15
CA SER A 285 -26.62 -1.07 -5.75
C SER A 285 -25.43 -2.00 -5.56
N PHE A 286 -25.18 -2.92 -6.49
CA PHE A 286 -24.03 -3.82 -6.46
C PHE A 286 -22.70 -3.04 -6.51
N TYR A 287 -22.57 -2.10 -7.45
CA TYR A 287 -21.35 -1.30 -7.57
C TYR A 287 -21.17 -0.31 -6.41
N GLN A 288 -22.26 0.21 -5.85
CA GLN A 288 -22.23 1.01 -4.63
C GLN A 288 -21.65 0.19 -3.46
N LEU A 289 -22.14 -1.03 -3.26
CA LEU A 289 -21.66 -1.90 -2.18
C LEU A 289 -20.19 -2.29 -2.38
N ARG A 290 -19.75 -2.55 -3.62
CA ARG A 290 -18.33 -2.78 -3.94
C ARG A 290 -17.45 -1.58 -3.66
N GLN A 291 -17.94 -0.38 -3.95
CA GLN A 291 -17.25 0.87 -3.63
C GLN A 291 -17.13 1.05 -2.12
N GLU A 292 -18.20 0.81 -1.36
CA GLU A 292 -18.20 0.89 0.10
C GLU A 292 -17.23 -0.11 0.72
N GLN A 293 -17.21 -1.36 0.22
CA GLN A 293 -16.23 -2.37 0.63
C GLN A 293 -14.79 -1.92 0.34
N SER A 294 -14.49 -1.40 -0.86
CA SER A 294 -13.15 -0.92 -1.17
C SER A 294 -12.73 0.28 -0.31
N LYS A 295 -13.67 1.19 -0.01
CA LYS A 295 -13.41 2.31 0.92
C LYS A 295 -13.14 1.83 2.34
N GLN A 296 -13.93 0.87 2.82
CA GLN A 296 -13.72 0.28 4.14
C GLN A 296 -12.35 -0.40 4.22
N THR A 297 -12.02 -1.27 3.26
CA THR A 297 -10.72 -1.94 3.23
C THR A 297 -9.56 -0.96 3.09
N LYS A 298 -9.73 0.13 2.33
CA LYS A 298 -8.74 1.21 2.28
C LYS A 298 -8.51 1.83 3.65
N LEU A 299 -9.57 2.22 4.35
CA LEU A 299 -9.48 2.83 5.68
C LEU A 299 -8.89 1.85 6.71
N GLU A 300 -9.25 0.57 6.62
CA GLU A 300 -8.68 -0.49 7.46
C GLU A 300 -7.17 -0.63 7.22
N LEU A 301 -6.71 -0.64 5.96
CA LEU A 301 -5.28 -0.71 5.62
C LEU A 301 -4.49 0.55 5.98
N GLU A 302 -5.14 1.71 5.94
CA GLU A 302 -4.56 3.01 6.33
C GLU A 302 -4.43 3.15 7.85
N ALA A 303 -5.43 2.68 8.61
CA ALA A 303 -5.41 2.66 10.07
C ALA A 303 -4.59 1.50 10.66
N PHE A 304 -4.29 0.47 9.86
CA PHE A 304 -3.61 -0.73 10.33
C PHE A 304 -2.21 -0.48 10.94
N PRO A 305 -1.30 0.30 10.32
CA PRO A 305 -0.01 0.67 10.91
C PRO A 305 -0.11 1.27 12.31
N ASP A 306 -1.10 2.14 12.52
CA ASP A 306 -1.32 2.83 13.80
C ASP A 306 -1.76 1.84 14.86
N PHE A 307 -2.68 0.95 14.50
CA PHE A 307 -3.20 -0.08 15.38
C PHE A 307 -2.10 -1.04 15.86
N VAL A 308 -1.21 -1.49 14.98
CA VAL A 308 -0.15 -2.44 15.36
C VAL A 308 1.08 -1.78 15.99
N SER A 309 1.23 -0.47 15.90
CA SER A 309 2.40 0.27 16.42
C SER A 309 2.55 0.18 17.94
N GLY A 310 1.44 0.02 18.68
CA GLY A 310 1.41 -0.10 20.13
C GLY A 310 1.54 -1.53 20.67
N MET A 311 1.68 -2.54 19.81
CA MET A 311 1.66 -3.96 20.18
C MET A 311 3.03 -4.61 20.14
N SER A 312 3.20 -5.75 20.82
CA SER A 312 4.41 -6.56 20.72
C SER A 312 4.57 -7.14 19.31
N LYS A 313 5.82 -7.37 18.89
CA LYS A 313 6.15 -7.82 17.51
C LYS A 313 5.49 -9.16 17.16
N SER A 314 5.32 -10.05 18.13
CA SER A 314 4.62 -11.34 17.97
C SER A 314 3.12 -11.15 17.72
N VAL A 315 2.44 -10.30 18.49
CA VAL A 315 1.00 -10.03 18.32
C VAL A 315 0.73 -9.32 17.00
N ALA A 316 1.57 -8.34 16.64
CA ALA A 316 1.47 -7.64 15.37
C ALA A 316 1.62 -8.58 14.15
N ASN A 317 2.47 -9.61 14.25
CA ASN A 317 2.64 -10.60 13.20
C ASN A 317 1.44 -11.55 13.08
N ASN A 318 0.87 -12.01 14.21
CA ASN A 318 -0.34 -12.83 14.19
C ASN A 318 -1.54 -12.08 13.56
N ILE A 319 -1.70 -10.79 13.88
CA ILE A 319 -2.78 -9.97 13.29
C ILE A 319 -2.55 -9.79 11.78
N ARG A 320 -1.31 -9.64 11.32
CA ARG A 320 -1.00 -9.60 9.88
C ARG A 320 -1.38 -10.90 9.19
N GLU A 321 -1.13 -12.04 9.81
CA GLU A 321 -1.50 -13.35 9.27
C GLU A 321 -3.02 -13.54 9.19
N GLU A 322 -3.75 -13.16 10.24
CA GLU A 322 -5.21 -13.19 10.26
C GLU A 322 -5.84 -12.27 9.21
N LEU A 323 -5.30 -11.05 9.04
CA LEU A 323 -5.75 -10.13 8.00
C LEU A 323 -5.37 -10.62 6.61
N ALA A 324 -4.21 -11.27 6.46
CA ALA A 324 -3.83 -11.86 5.20
C ALA A 324 -4.85 -12.92 4.76
N LEU A 325 -5.31 -13.78 5.68
CA LEU A 325 -6.38 -14.75 5.41
C LEU A 325 -7.73 -14.09 5.13
N LYS A 326 -8.01 -12.93 5.75
CA LYS A 326 -9.27 -12.19 5.55
C LYS A 326 -9.35 -11.48 4.19
N TYR A 327 -8.23 -10.97 3.67
CA TYR A 327 -8.19 -10.17 2.44
C TYR A 327 -7.63 -10.92 1.22
N PHE A 328 -6.73 -11.90 1.40
CA PHE A 328 -6.19 -12.71 0.31
C PHE A 328 -6.90 -14.07 0.27
N GLY A 329 -7.38 -14.46 -0.91
CA GLY A 329 -8.06 -15.74 -1.11
C GLY A 329 -9.53 -15.80 -0.71
N LYS A 330 -10.13 -14.68 -0.30
CA LYS A 330 -11.58 -14.61 -0.08
C LYS A 330 -12.31 -14.69 -1.43
N ASP A 331 -13.22 -15.67 -1.56
CA ASP A 331 -14.12 -15.75 -2.70
C ASP A 331 -14.89 -14.42 -2.83
N VAL A 332 -14.91 -13.89 -4.05
CA VAL A 332 -15.68 -12.69 -4.41
C VAL A 332 -17.10 -12.90 -3.91
N ASP A 333 -17.55 -12.13 -2.90
CA ASP A 333 -18.86 -12.32 -2.29
C ASP A 333 -19.97 -12.31 -3.36
N LYS A 334 -20.44 -13.52 -3.73
CA LYS A 334 -21.39 -13.75 -4.81
C LYS A 334 -22.84 -13.63 -4.33
N THR A 335 -23.07 -13.45 -3.03
CA THR A 335 -24.41 -13.48 -2.43
C THR A 335 -25.40 -12.50 -3.05
N GLN A 336 -24.98 -11.32 -3.52
CA GLN A 336 -25.87 -10.41 -4.25
C GLN A 336 -26.05 -10.76 -5.74
N LEU A 337 -25.04 -11.37 -6.37
CA LEU A 337 -25.10 -11.79 -7.77
C LEU A 337 -25.95 -13.06 -7.91
N ASP A 338 -25.80 -14.01 -6.99
CA ASP A 338 -26.56 -15.25 -6.90
C ASP A 338 -28.03 -14.97 -6.51
N LYS A 339 -28.28 -14.01 -5.61
CA LYS A 339 -29.65 -13.48 -5.36
C LYS A 339 -30.26 -12.80 -6.59
N SER A 340 -29.43 -12.27 -7.50
CA SER A 340 -29.91 -11.63 -8.73
C SER A 340 -30.22 -12.66 -9.83
N GLY A 341 -29.42 -13.73 -9.94
CA GLY A 341 -29.73 -14.89 -10.78
C GLY A 341 -31.03 -15.57 -10.35
N ASN A 342 -31.21 -15.80 -9.04
CA ASN A 342 -32.42 -16.41 -8.49
C ASN A 342 -33.67 -15.56 -8.75
N LEU A 343 -33.61 -14.23 -8.66
CA LEU A 343 -34.81 -13.42 -8.89
C LEU A 343 -35.24 -13.36 -10.36
N LEU A 344 -34.30 -13.32 -11.31
CA LEU A 344 -34.65 -13.43 -12.74
C LEU A 344 -35.28 -14.79 -13.04
N GLN A 345 -34.76 -15.84 -12.41
CA GLN A 345 -35.31 -17.18 -12.49
C GLN A 345 -36.71 -17.26 -11.84
N GLU A 346 -36.92 -16.63 -10.68
CA GLU A 346 -38.22 -16.52 -10.00
C GLU A 346 -39.23 -15.71 -10.81
N GLN A 347 -38.83 -14.61 -11.45
CA GLN A 347 -39.70 -13.80 -12.31
C GLN A 347 -40.06 -14.53 -13.62
N LEU A 348 -39.12 -15.30 -14.19
CA LEU A 348 -39.39 -16.18 -15.33
C LEU A 348 -40.33 -17.32 -14.95
N LEU A 349 -40.11 -17.96 -13.80
CA LEU A 349 -40.97 -19.02 -13.28
C LEU A 349 -42.38 -18.51 -13.00
N ALA A 350 -42.51 -17.37 -12.32
CA ALA A 350 -43.81 -16.73 -12.07
C ALA A 350 -44.51 -16.32 -13.37
N GLY A 351 -43.76 -15.83 -14.36
CA GLY A 351 -44.29 -15.53 -15.69
C GLY A 351 -44.80 -16.78 -16.43
N ILE A 352 -44.07 -17.90 -16.35
CA ILE A 352 -44.46 -19.19 -16.92
C ILE A 352 -45.68 -19.76 -16.21
N GLU A 353 -45.74 -19.69 -14.88
CA GLU A 353 -46.89 -20.14 -14.10
C GLU A 353 -48.15 -19.34 -14.43
N LEU A 354 -48.06 -18.01 -14.56
CA LEU A 354 -49.19 -17.17 -14.98
C LEU A 354 -49.70 -17.53 -16.39
N ILE A 355 -48.80 -17.81 -17.33
CA ILE A 355 -49.17 -18.27 -18.68
C ILE A 355 -49.83 -19.65 -18.62
N LYS A 356 -49.30 -20.56 -17.79
CA LYS A 356 -49.87 -21.89 -17.58
C LYS A 356 -51.27 -21.83 -16.96
N VAL A 357 -51.45 -21.04 -15.91
CA VAL A 357 -52.75 -20.82 -15.26
C VAL A 357 -53.76 -20.20 -16.24
N ASN A 358 -53.35 -19.22 -17.04
CA ASN A 358 -54.23 -18.62 -18.06
C ASN A 358 -54.59 -19.62 -19.17
N THR A 359 -53.65 -20.45 -19.62
CA THR A 359 -53.94 -21.48 -20.64
C THR A 359 -54.83 -22.60 -20.10
N GLU A 360 -54.69 -22.99 -18.84
CA GLU A 360 -55.58 -23.93 -18.17
C GLU A 360 -57.00 -23.32 -17.98
N LEU A 361 -57.11 -22.06 -17.58
CA LEU A 361 -58.38 -21.33 -17.50
C LEU A 361 -59.07 -21.19 -18.87
N MET A 362 -58.31 -20.95 -19.93
CA MET A 362 -58.85 -20.89 -21.30
C MET A 362 -59.35 -22.25 -21.78
N LYS A 363 -58.65 -23.34 -21.44
CA LYS A 363 -59.10 -24.71 -21.74
C LYS A 363 -60.38 -25.04 -20.99
N LEU A 364 -60.47 -24.76 -19.70
CA LEU A 364 -61.68 -24.97 -18.89
C LEU A 364 -62.88 -24.19 -19.44
N LYS A 365 -62.66 -22.95 -19.89
CA LYS A 365 -63.71 -22.14 -20.51
C LYS A 365 -64.17 -22.68 -21.87
N ASN A 366 -63.27 -23.22 -22.68
CA ASN A 366 -63.62 -23.85 -23.95
C ASN A 366 -64.38 -25.17 -23.73
N THR A 367 -63.97 -25.99 -22.77
CA THR A 367 -64.68 -27.23 -22.41
C THR A 367 -66.07 -26.96 -21.82
N SER A 368 -66.23 -25.88 -21.04
CA SER A 368 -67.55 -25.45 -20.56
C SER A 368 -68.47 -24.95 -21.68
N ASN A 369 -67.93 -24.26 -22.69
CA ASN A 369 -68.70 -23.83 -23.86
C ASN A 369 -69.09 -25.00 -24.79
N GLU A 370 -68.26 -26.05 -24.87
CA GLU A 370 -68.58 -27.27 -25.60
C GLU A 370 -69.62 -28.14 -24.87
N ALA A 371 -69.58 -28.19 -23.54
CA ALA A 371 -70.61 -28.85 -22.72
C ALA A 371 -71.98 -28.17 -22.86
N ASN A 372 -72.02 -26.82 -22.84
CA ASN A 372 -73.28 -26.07 -23.00
C ASN A 372 -73.87 -26.20 -24.42
N LYS A 373 -73.04 -26.32 -25.46
CA LYS A 373 -73.51 -26.61 -26.84
C LYS A 373 -74.00 -28.05 -27.04
N ALA A 374 -73.51 -28.99 -26.23
CA ALA A 374 -73.96 -30.38 -26.27
C ALA A 374 -75.31 -30.57 -25.55
N GLU A 375 -75.61 -29.77 -24.52
CA GLU A 375 -76.93 -29.75 -23.87
C GLU A 375 -78.00 -29.08 -24.75
N GLU A 376 -77.66 -28.02 -25.50
CA GLU A 376 -78.60 -27.32 -26.37
C GLU A 376 -79.01 -28.13 -27.62
N ASN A 377 -78.15 -29.05 -28.09
CA ASN A 377 -78.44 -29.97 -29.22
C ASN A 377 -79.17 -31.27 -28.81
N ASN A 378 -79.35 -31.52 -27.51
CA ASN A 378 -80.11 -32.68 -27.01
C ASN A 378 -81.59 -32.36 -26.70
N HIS A 379 -82.05 -31.14 -27.03
CA HIS A 379 -83.43 -30.69 -26.84
C HIS A 379 -84.16 -30.29 -28.14
N ILE A 380 -83.70 -30.77 -29.31
CA ILE A 380 -84.44 -30.66 -30.59
C ILE A 380 -85.01 -32.01 -30.99
#